data_AF-A0A1Q9NIJ8-F1
#
_entry.id   AF-A0A1Q9NIJ8-F1
#
_cell.length_a   1.000
_cell.length_b   1.000
_cell.length_c   1.000
_cell.angle_alpha   90.00
_cell.angle_beta   90.00
_cell.angle_gamma   90.00
#
_symmetry.space_group_name_H-M   'P 1'
#
loop_
_entity.id
_entity.type
_entity.pdbx_description
1 polymer ?
#
loop_
_entity_poly.entity_id
_entity_poly.type
_entity_poly.pdbx_seq_one_letter_code
_entity_poly.pdbx_strand_id
1 'polypeptide(L)' 'TILFGGYVMDDGLRDGTWTYSYASNEWTDMEGDSDPTPTSTPFDPLILAMALPAIAIVVVLIVLVIHRRT' A
#
# COMPACT_ATOMS: atom_id res chain seq x y z
N THR A 1 25.55 -15.85 1.02
CA THR A 1 24.27 -16.30 0.41
C THR A 1 23.24 -15.20 0.55
N ILE A 2 22.24 -15.14 -0.33
CA ILE A 2 21.17 -14.13 -0.29
C ILE A 2 19.84 -14.85 -0.06
N LEU A 3 19.00 -14.29 0.83
CA LEU A 3 17.64 -14.72 1.09
C LEU A 3 16.70 -13.53 0.86
N PHE A 4 15.56 -13.76 0.20
CA PHE A 4 14.54 -12.76 0.00
C PHE A 4 13.20 -13.27 0.51
N GLY A 5 12.57 -12.48 1.38
CA GLY A 5 11.28 -12.74 1.98
C GLY A 5 11.18 -14.01 2.84
N GLY A 6 9.95 -14.43 3.13
CA GLY A 6 9.64 -15.63 3.93
C GLY A 6 8.29 -15.51 4.64
N TYR A 7 7.89 -16.57 5.35
CA TYR A 7 6.70 -16.54 6.22
C TYR A 7 7.10 -16.96 7.63
N VAL A 8 6.90 -16.05 8.58
CA VAL A 8 7.09 -16.29 10.01
C VAL A 8 5.71 -16.45 10.63
N MET A 9 5.52 -17.52 11.41
CA MET A 9 4.20 -17.85 11.96
C MET A 9 3.59 -16.71 12.78
N ASP A 10 4.42 -15.92 13.47
CA ASP A 10 3.98 -14.82 14.33
C ASP A 10 3.96 -13.44 13.64
N ASP A 11 4.84 -13.20 12.65
CA ASP A 11 4.98 -11.90 11.97
C ASP A 11 4.35 -11.87 10.56
N GLY A 12 3.88 -13.02 10.06
CA GLY A 12 3.36 -13.15 8.71
C GLY A 12 4.45 -13.10 7.62
N LEU A 13 4.10 -12.54 6.47
CA LEU A 13 4.99 -12.48 5.32
C LEU A 13 6.07 -11.41 5.56
N ARG A 14 7.34 -11.81 5.43
CA ARG A 14 8.48 -10.88 5.39
C ARG A 14 8.86 -10.59 3.95
N ASP A 15 9.21 -9.34 3.67
CA ASP A 15 9.65 -8.81 2.38
C ASP A 15 11.12 -8.35 2.39
N GLY A 16 11.78 -8.37 3.56
CA GLY A 16 13.20 -8.02 3.72
C GLY A 16 14.16 -8.92 2.94
N THR A 17 15.29 -8.33 2.53
CA THR A 17 16.41 -9.05 1.90
C THR A 17 17.51 -9.27 2.93
N TRP A 18 17.99 -10.49 3.09
CA TRP A 18 19.04 -10.82 4.05
C TRP A 18 20.26 -11.39 3.34
N THR A 19 21.45 -10.97 3.75
CA THR A 19 22.71 -11.58 3.30
C THR A 19 23.37 -12.34 4.43
N TYR A 20 23.92 -13.50 4.11
CA TYR A 20 24.68 -14.30 5.06
C TYR A 20 26.17 -14.23 4.75
N SER A 21 26.94 -13.80 5.76
CA SER A 21 28.40 -13.75 5.78
C SER A 21 28.98 -15.02 6.40
N TYR A 22 29.74 -15.78 5.62
CA TYR A 22 30.43 -16.98 6.13
C TYR A 22 31.61 -16.65 7.06
N ALA A 23 32.23 -15.48 6.88
CA ALA A 23 33.39 -15.08 7.66
C ALA A 23 33.01 -14.75 9.11
N SER A 24 31.85 -14.13 9.32
CA SER A 24 31.33 -13.79 10.64
C SER A 24 30.23 -14.74 11.13
N ASN A 25 29.74 -15.64 10.27
CA ASN A 25 28.61 -16.53 10.55
C ASN A 25 27.34 -15.77 10.97
N GLU A 26 27.07 -14.66 10.28
CA GLU A 26 25.99 -13.73 10.62
C GLU A 26 25.10 -13.46 9.42
N TRP A 27 23.81 -13.25 9.72
CA TRP A 27 22.85 -12.68 8.80
C TRP A 27 22.81 -11.17 9.00
N THR A 28 22.99 -10.43 7.91
CA THR A 28 22.88 -8.99 7.86
C THR A 28 21.62 -8.64 7.09
N ASP A 29 20.73 -7.89 7.72
CA ASP A 29 19.58 -7.32 7.03
C ASP A 29 20.10 -6.31 6.00
N MET A 30 19.65 -6.47 4.77
CA MET A 30 19.97 -5.60 3.65
C MET A 30 18.80 -4.66 3.36
N GLU A 31 17.86 -4.50 4.29
CA GLU A 31 16.93 -3.38 4.29
C GLU A 31 17.74 -2.11 4.06
N GLY A 32 17.68 -1.66 2.81
CA GLY A 32 18.50 -0.58 2.35
C GLY A 32 18.12 0.67 3.12
N ASP A 33 19.00 1.64 3.03
CA ASP A 33 18.71 3.07 3.13
C ASP A 33 17.69 3.51 2.02
N SER A 34 16.65 2.71 1.81
CA SER A 34 15.42 3.06 1.14
C SER A 34 14.50 3.66 2.20
N ASP A 35 14.91 4.78 2.75
CA ASP A 35 13.97 5.86 3.01
C ASP A 35 13.91 6.72 1.73
N PRO A 36 13.20 6.33 0.65
CA PRO A 36 12.44 7.36 -0.02
C PRO A 36 11.37 7.68 1.02
N THR A 37 11.63 8.69 1.85
CA THR A 37 10.64 9.28 2.76
C THR A 37 9.29 9.08 2.10
N PRO A 38 8.36 8.28 2.68
CA PRO A 38 7.05 8.13 2.07
C PRO A 38 6.56 9.55 2.04
N THR A 39 6.59 10.16 0.85
CA THR A 39 6.06 11.49 0.67
C THR A 39 4.60 11.24 0.93
N SER A 40 4.21 11.54 2.16
CA SER A 40 2.84 11.63 2.59
C SER A 40 2.29 12.79 1.76
N THR A 41 1.93 12.49 0.52
CA THR A 41 0.83 13.17 -0.12
C THR A 41 -0.40 12.55 0.54
N PRO A 42 -1.01 13.19 1.55
CA PRO A 42 -2.20 12.65 2.19
C PRO A 42 -3.38 12.50 1.21
N PHE A 43 -3.26 13.02 -0.02
CA PHE A 43 -4.25 12.93 -1.06
C PHE A 43 -3.56 12.74 -2.42
N ASP A 44 -3.79 11.60 -3.06
CA ASP A 44 -3.49 11.45 -4.48
C ASP A 44 -4.56 12.23 -5.27
N PRO A 45 -4.18 13.32 -5.97
CA PRO A 45 -5.13 14.15 -6.72
C PRO A 45 -5.85 13.36 -7.82
N LEU A 46 -5.26 12.26 -8.32
CA LEU A 46 -5.89 11.39 -9.30
C LEU A 46 -7.04 10.60 -8.67
N ILE A 47 -6.84 10.04 -7.48
CA ILE A 47 -7.89 9.31 -6.74
C ILE A 47 -9.05 10.26 -6.39
N LEU A 48 -8.75 11.48 -5.94
CA LEU A 48 -9.78 12.47 -5.60
C LEU A 48 -10.56 12.91 -6.84
N ALA A 49 -9.87 13.18 -7.96
CA ALA A 49 -10.50 13.54 -9.23
C ALA A 49 -11.39 12.42 -9.79
N MET A 50 -11.04 11.15 -9.54
CA MET A 50 -11.85 10.00 -9.95
C MET A 50 -13.06 9.75 -9.05
N ALA A 51 -12.97 10.05 -7.75
CA ALA A 51 -14.05 9.80 -6.79
C ALA A 51 -15.18 10.86 -6.84
N LEU A 52 -14.86 12.13 -7.08
CA LEU A 52 -15.85 13.23 -7.13
C LEU A 52 -17.00 13.04 -8.16
N PRO A 53 -16.75 12.66 -9.43
CA PRO A 53 -17.83 12.46 -10.38
C PRO A 53 -18.70 11.25 -10.03
N ALA A 54 -18.13 10.18 -9.47
CA ALA A 54 -18.88 9.00 -9.04
C ALA A 54 -19.87 9.33 -7.91
N ILE A 55 -19.44 10.12 -6.92
CA ILE A 55 -20.30 10.59 -5.82
C ILE A 55 -21.44 11.46 -6.37
N ALA A 56 -21.12 12.40 -7.27
CA ALA A 56 -22.14 13.27 -7.89
C ALA A 56 -23.19 12.45 -8.67
N ILE A 57 -22.76 11.44 -9.43
CA ILE A 57 -23.66 10.54 -10.17
C ILE A 57 -24.58 9.79 -9.20
N VAL A 58 -24.03 9.22 -8.12
CA VAL A 58 -24.82 8.49 -7.12
C VAL A 58 -25.86 9.39 -6.46
N VAL A 59 -25.49 10.62 -6.08
CA VAL A 59 -26.43 11.60 -5.50
C VAL A 59 -27.53 11.95 -6.50
N VAL A 60 -27.19 12.23 -7.75
CA VAL A 60 -28.18 12.53 -8.81
C VAL A 60 -29.12 11.36 -9.03
N LEU A 61 -28.61 10.13 -9.08
CA LEU A 61 -29.43 8.93 -9.23
C LEU A 61 -30.39 8.74 -8.05
N ILE A 62 -29.91 8.95 -6.82
CA ILE A 62 -30.75 8.88 -5.60
C ILE A 62 -31.87 9.93 -5.66
N VAL A 63 -31.54 11.18 -5.99
CA VAL A 63 -32.53 12.27 -6.10
C VAL A 63 -33.55 11.97 -7.19
N LEU A 64 -33.11 11.49 -8.36
CA LEU A 64 -33.99 11.10 -9.46
C LEU A 64 -34.91 9.94 -9.07
N VAL A 65 -34.40 8.94 -8.35
CA VAL A 65 -35.21 7.81 -7.88
C VAL A 65 -36.26 8.27 -6.87
N ILE A 66 -35.91 9.15 -5.93
CA ILE A 66 -36.85 9.71 -4.95
C ILE A 66 -37.94 10.52 -5.65
N HIS A 67 -37.56 11.37 -6.62
CA HIS A 67 -38.50 12.21 -7.34
C HIS A 67 -39.44 11.41 -8.26
N ARG A 68 -38.95 10.32 -8.87
CA ARG A 68 -39.76 9.43 -9.71
C ARG A 68 -40.73 8.54 -8.92
N ARG A 69 -40.54 8.40 -7.61
CA ARG A 69 -41.40 7.61 -6.71
C ARG A 69 -42.36 8.48 -5.88
N THR A 70 -42.27 9.80 -6.00
CA THR A 70 -43.27 10.75 -5.49
C THR A 70 -44.28 11.03 -6.60
#